data_AF-A0AAW2F5B5-F1
#
_entry.id   AF-A0AAW2F5B5-F1
#
_cell.length_a   1.000
_cell.length_b   1.000
_cell.length_c   1.000
_cell.angle_alpha   90.00
_cell.angle_beta   90.00
_cell.angle_gamma   90.00
#
_symmetry.space_group_name_H-M   'P 1'
#
loop_
_entity.id
_entity.type
_entity.pdbx_description
1 polymer ?
#
loop_
_entity_poly.entity_id
_entity_poly.type
_entity_poly.pdbx_seq_one_letter_code
_entity_poly.pdbx_strand_id
1 'polypeptide(L)'
;MELQTVPFDVENIFAKVKKKQALSKLRGADSPLYKAVWPMTCVVRVFGFAPYSFSQDRLVPSSLIFTVIATIFYSYTLFQVVIRFIGVKRETSTLGGTENTKVIINYSVVLYELILVTFTRSSFVKIWNALQDYDDYVRRLGYPRKEMRTAIVAWVLVIVNTLIWTAINRFGMYAFMESWTYNMGYMLPYVGTSVAIYKFMAIAIFLGQRFHHLNMIAIKNLPFSPTVGKTFVSKQIILNLHNDLMIAGESLESLYSWSLLFWLGSLSLHTISNIYFIIEWMIVKEWKTESWPLIGCLCLWLVAFIVQMILLHIACDFASSQVKRFYRREAEPFPYVLMTMAI
;
A
#
# COMPACT_ATOMS: atom_id res chain seq x y z
N MET A 1 56.03 29.95 -29.43
CA MET A 1 54.56 29.89 -29.41
C MET A 1 54.19 29.28 -28.06
N GLU A 2 53.88 30.13 -27.08
CA GLU A 2 53.51 29.69 -25.73
C GLU A 2 52.07 29.16 -25.74
N LEU A 3 51.88 27.88 -25.41
CA LEU A 3 50.55 27.31 -25.20
C LEU A 3 50.05 27.75 -23.83
N GLN A 4 49.11 28.71 -23.82
CA GLN A 4 48.33 29.04 -22.65
C GLN A 4 47.36 27.90 -22.33
N THR A 5 47.53 27.26 -21.17
CA THR A 5 46.58 26.26 -20.66
C THR A 5 45.40 27.00 -20.02
N VAL A 6 44.23 26.92 -20.67
CA VAL A 6 42.97 27.38 -20.08
C VAL A 6 42.65 26.45 -18.90
N PRO A 7 42.41 26.97 -17.67
CA PRO A 7 42.10 26.13 -16.53
C PRO A 7 40.77 25.42 -16.76
N PHE A 8 40.82 24.09 -16.67
CA PHE A 8 39.65 23.23 -16.81
C PHE A 8 38.80 23.36 -15.54
N ASP A 9 37.83 24.26 -15.57
CA ASP A 9 36.93 24.55 -14.46
C ASP A 9 35.91 23.41 -14.29
N VAL A 10 36.33 22.42 -13.49
CA VAL A 10 35.56 21.22 -13.16
C VAL A 10 34.23 21.57 -12.50
N GLU A 11 34.17 22.61 -11.66
CA GLU A 11 32.96 23.03 -10.96
C GLU A 11 31.89 23.57 -11.93
N ASN A 12 32.28 24.38 -12.91
CA ASN A 12 31.36 24.85 -13.95
C ASN A 12 30.83 23.72 -14.84
N ILE A 13 31.66 22.70 -15.10
CA ILE A 13 31.25 21.52 -15.87
C ILE A 13 30.29 20.66 -15.05
N PHE A 14 30.56 20.42 -13.77
CA PHE A 14 29.64 19.72 -12.87
C PHE A 14 28.32 20.47 -12.71
N ALA A 15 28.36 21.80 -12.55
CA ALA A 15 27.16 22.64 -12.49
C ALA A 15 26.37 22.59 -13.80
N LYS A 16 27.03 22.66 -14.97
CA LYS A 16 26.39 22.50 -16.28
C LYS A 16 25.82 21.10 -16.48
N VAL A 17 26.51 20.04 -16.07
CA VAL A 17 26.03 18.65 -16.17
C VAL A 17 24.82 18.44 -15.25
N LYS A 18 24.84 18.96 -14.02
CA LYS A 18 23.72 18.90 -13.07
C LYS A 18 22.51 19.69 -13.57
N LYS A 19 22.73 20.86 -14.18
CA LYS A 19 21.68 21.69 -14.81
C LYS A 19 21.12 21.05 -16.09
N LYS A 20 21.96 20.37 -16.89
CA LYS A 20 21.53 19.60 -18.07
C LYS A 20 20.83 18.29 -17.69
N GLN A 21 21.20 17.66 -16.56
CA GLN A 21 20.51 16.53 -15.94
C GLN A 21 19.14 16.88 -15.36
N ALA A 22 18.94 18.12 -14.94
CA ALA A 22 17.63 18.64 -14.55
C ALA A 22 16.73 18.98 -15.77
N LEU A 23 17.34 19.23 -16.95
CA LEU A 23 16.63 19.61 -18.18
C LEU A 23 16.33 18.45 -19.13
N SER A 24 17.05 17.32 -19.08
CA SER A 24 16.81 16.22 -20.02
C SER A 24 15.66 15.30 -19.56
N LYS A 25 14.46 15.61 -20.07
CA LYS A 25 13.18 14.89 -19.99
C LYS A 25 12.48 14.91 -18.64
N LEU A 26 11.74 16.01 -18.43
CA LEU A 26 10.53 16.00 -17.62
C LEU A 26 9.55 14.94 -18.19
N ARG A 27 9.24 13.87 -17.43
CA ARG A 27 8.17 12.92 -17.74
C ARG A 27 7.16 12.86 -16.59
N GLY A 28 6.04 13.55 -16.84
CA GLY A 28 4.98 13.80 -15.88
C GLY A 28 4.14 12.58 -15.53
N ALA A 29 2.84 12.67 -15.86
CA ALA A 29 1.92 11.53 -15.97
C ALA A 29 2.43 10.38 -16.89
N ASP A 30 3.60 10.53 -17.51
CA ASP A 30 4.30 9.57 -18.34
C ASP A 30 5.33 8.69 -17.60
N SER A 31 5.50 8.85 -16.28
CA SER A 31 6.25 7.93 -15.44
C SER A 31 5.74 6.48 -15.64
N PRO A 32 6.61 5.49 -15.97
CA PRO A 32 6.20 4.10 -16.13
C PRO A 32 5.51 3.53 -14.89
N LEU A 33 5.98 3.91 -13.70
CA LEU A 33 5.39 3.51 -12.43
C LEU A 33 3.98 4.05 -12.30
N TYR A 34 3.80 5.35 -12.54
CA TYR A 34 2.49 5.98 -12.43
C TYR A 34 1.48 5.41 -13.43
N LYS A 35 1.88 5.22 -14.70
CA LYS A 35 1.03 4.61 -15.72
C LYS A 35 0.53 3.22 -15.30
N ALA A 36 1.40 2.43 -14.65
CA ALA A 36 1.04 1.10 -14.18
C ALA A 36 0.01 1.13 -13.02
N VAL A 37 -0.01 2.20 -12.21
CA VAL A 37 -0.80 2.28 -10.98
C VAL A 37 -1.91 3.34 -11.02
N TRP A 38 -2.07 4.03 -12.15
CA TRP A 38 -3.04 5.10 -12.31
C TRP A 38 -4.47 4.69 -11.93
N PRO A 39 -4.99 3.52 -12.36
CA PRO A 39 -6.33 3.08 -11.96
C PRO A 39 -6.46 2.94 -10.44
N MET A 40 -5.46 2.36 -9.77
CA MET A 40 -5.42 2.25 -8.31
C MET A 40 -5.39 3.62 -7.64
N THR A 41 -4.61 4.55 -8.18
CA THR A 41 -4.51 5.91 -7.64
C THR A 41 -5.87 6.62 -7.70
N CYS A 42 -6.65 6.38 -8.77
CA CYS A 42 -8.01 6.89 -8.89
C CYS A 42 -8.94 6.29 -7.82
N VAL A 43 -8.91 4.97 -7.63
CA VAL A 43 -9.70 4.28 -6.60
C VAL A 43 -9.33 4.81 -5.21
N VAL A 44 -8.05 4.82 -4.85
CA VAL A 44 -7.55 5.33 -3.56
C VAL A 44 -7.97 6.79 -3.33
N ARG A 45 -8.00 7.61 -4.39
CA ARG A 45 -8.46 9.00 -4.30
C ARG A 45 -9.96 9.10 -4.02
N VAL A 46 -10.80 8.34 -4.72
CA VAL A 46 -12.27 8.36 -4.51
C VAL A 46 -12.63 8.00 -3.07
N PHE A 47 -11.88 7.07 -2.46
CA PHE A 47 -12.06 6.70 -1.05
C PHE A 47 -11.39 7.67 -0.05
N GLY A 48 -10.83 8.78 -0.52
CA GLY A 48 -10.28 9.85 0.33
C GLY A 48 -8.84 9.65 0.79
N PHE A 49 -8.15 8.59 0.36
CA PHE A 49 -6.81 8.21 0.83
C PHE A 49 -5.65 8.72 -0.04
N ALA A 50 -5.94 9.46 -1.11
CA ALA A 50 -4.92 10.04 -2.00
C ALA A 50 -5.11 11.56 -2.24
N PRO A 51 -4.92 12.42 -1.22
CA PRO A 51 -4.90 13.87 -1.36
C PRO A 51 -3.56 14.36 -1.94
N TYR A 52 -3.19 13.77 -3.06
CA TYR A 52 -2.00 14.15 -3.82
C TYR A 52 -2.29 14.12 -5.32
N SER A 53 -1.60 14.97 -6.06
CA SER A 53 -1.70 15.13 -7.51
C SER A 53 -0.31 15.08 -8.13
N PHE A 54 -0.23 14.74 -9.41
CA PHE A 54 1.01 14.92 -10.16
C PHE A 54 1.09 16.36 -10.64
N SER A 55 2.18 17.04 -10.28
CA SER A 55 2.57 18.31 -10.87
C SER A 55 3.87 18.06 -11.61
N GLN A 56 3.82 18.15 -12.94
CA GLN A 56 4.88 17.63 -13.81
C GLN A 56 5.14 16.15 -13.45
N ASP A 57 6.36 15.82 -13.02
CA ASP A 57 6.88 14.45 -12.80
C ASP A 57 6.75 13.97 -11.37
N ARG A 58 6.43 14.88 -10.46
CA ARG A 58 6.48 14.62 -9.03
C ARG A 58 5.08 14.57 -8.48
N LEU A 59 4.91 13.65 -7.54
CA LEU A 59 3.77 13.69 -6.67
C LEU A 59 3.90 14.93 -5.78
N VAL A 60 2.80 15.67 -5.62
CA VAL A 60 2.70 16.82 -4.74
C VAL A 60 1.41 16.71 -3.93
N PRO A 61 1.37 17.24 -2.69
CA PRO A 61 0.12 17.34 -1.95
C PRO A 61 -0.94 18.09 -2.78
N SER A 62 -2.18 17.61 -2.75
CA SER A 62 -3.31 18.21 -3.46
C SER A 62 -4.43 18.62 -2.50
N SER A 63 -5.53 19.11 -3.08
CA SER A 63 -6.76 19.37 -2.35
C SER A 63 -7.24 18.16 -1.55
N LEU A 64 -7.83 18.45 -0.38
CA LEU A 64 -8.45 17.48 0.52
C LEU A 64 -9.91 17.18 0.18
N ILE A 65 -10.46 17.70 -0.93
CA ILE A 65 -11.90 17.59 -1.26
C ILE A 65 -12.40 16.14 -1.14
N PHE A 66 -11.72 15.17 -1.76
CA PHE A 66 -12.13 13.77 -1.68
C PHE A 66 -12.03 13.19 -0.26
N THR A 67 -11.00 13.58 0.49
CA THR A 67 -10.84 13.19 1.89
C THR A 67 -11.99 13.73 2.75
N VAL A 68 -12.35 15.01 2.58
CA VAL A 68 -13.47 15.64 3.29
C VAL A 68 -14.80 14.96 2.94
N ILE A 69 -15.06 14.68 1.65
CA ILE A 69 -16.25 13.97 1.20
C ILE A 69 -16.31 12.57 1.83
N ALA A 70 -15.20 11.82 1.82
CA ALA A 70 -15.13 10.49 2.42
C ALA A 70 -15.35 10.54 3.94
N THR A 71 -14.77 11.52 4.65
CA THR A 71 -14.99 11.73 6.09
C THR A 71 -16.46 11.97 6.39
N ILE A 72 -17.11 12.92 5.69
CA ILE A 72 -18.54 13.21 5.88
C ILE A 72 -19.38 11.96 5.65
N PHE A 73 -19.10 11.25 4.56
CA PHE A 73 -19.84 10.04 4.20
C PHE A 73 -19.68 8.94 5.26
N TYR A 74 -18.46 8.61 5.68
CA TYR A 74 -18.25 7.58 6.71
C TYR A 74 -18.87 7.99 8.05
N SER A 75 -18.74 9.25 8.45
CA SER A 75 -19.37 9.75 9.68
C SER A 75 -20.88 9.67 9.64
N TYR A 76 -21.49 9.96 8.49
CA TYR A 76 -22.92 9.76 8.28
C TYR A 76 -23.30 8.28 8.41
N THR A 77 -22.54 7.36 7.81
CA THR A 77 -22.78 5.91 7.96
C THR A 77 -22.70 5.48 9.42
N LEU A 78 -21.68 5.91 10.17
CA LEU A 78 -21.59 5.58 11.60
C LEU A 78 -22.81 6.11 12.37
N PHE A 79 -23.21 7.35 12.12
CA PHE A 79 -24.37 7.95 12.77
C PHE A 79 -25.64 7.12 12.55
N GLN A 80 -25.88 6.67 11.32
CA GLN A 80 -27.01 5.80 10.99
C GLN A 80 -26.95 4.46 11.72
N VAL A 81 -25.75 3.87 11.81
CA VAL A 81 -25.51 2.62 12.55
C VAL A 81 -25.80 2.82 14.05
N VAL A 82 -25.34 3.91 14.66
CA VAL A 82 -25.56 4.22 16.07
C VAL A 82 -27.05 4.44 16.37
N ILE A 83 -27.79 5.17 15.53
CA ILE A 83 -29.24 5.34 15.69
C ILE A 83 -29.95 3.99 15.68
N ARG A 84 -29.61 3.11 14.73
CA ARG A 84 -30.20 1.78 14.65
C ARG A 84 -29.89 0.94 15.89
N PHE A 85 -28.72 1.11 16.50
CA PHE A 85 -28.36 0.42 17.73
C PHE A 85 -29.18 0.87 18.94
N ILE A 86 -29.49 2.16 19.05
CA ILE A 86 -30.30 2.70 20.15
C ILE A 86 -31.77 2.23 20.03
N GLY A 87 -32.24 1.94 18.80
CA GLY A 87 -33.65 1.61 18.53
C GLY A 87 -34.06 0.13 18.56
N VAL A 88 -33.13 -0.84 18.65
CA VAL A 88 -33.44 -2.27 18.49
C VAL A 88 -33.34 -3.04 19.82
N LYS A 89 -34.46 -3.62 20.29
CA LYS A 89 -34.47 -4.66 21.34
C LYS A 89 -33.92 -5.96 20.72
N ARG A 90 -32.82 -6.48 21.26
CA ARG A 90 -32.11 -7.65 20.70
C ARG A 90 -32.38 -8.92 21.50
N GLU A 91 -32.62 -10.03 20.81
CA GLU A 91 -32.89 -11.35 21.41
C GLU A 91 -31.66 -11.96 22.12
N THR A 92 -30.44 -11.70 21.62
CA THR A 92 -29.20 -12.20 22.24
C THR A 92 -28.16 -11.08 22.39
N SER A 93 -27.81 -10.76 23.64
CA SER A 93 -26.94 -9.64 24.00
C SER A 93 -25.51 -9.78 23.44
N THR A 94 -24.98 -11.00 23.39
CA THR A 94 -23.58 -11.31 23.00
C THR A 94 -23.30 -11.16 21.51
N LEU A 95 -24.19 -11.68 20.65
CA LEU A 95 -24.09 -11.58 19.19
C LEU A 95 -24.17 -10.11 18.74
N GLY A 96 -25.17 -9.39 19.25
CA GLY A 96 -25.34 -7.98 18.92
C GLY A 96 -24.20 -7.10 19.42
N GLY A 97 -23.70 -7.33 20.64
CA GLY A 97 -22.58 -6.57 21.20
C GLY A 97 -21.30 -6.72 20.37
N THR A 98 -21.02 -7.94 19.91
CA THR A 98 -19.85 -8.25 19.10
C THR A 98 -19.93 -7.61 17.70
N GLU A 99 -21.06 -7.72 17.01
CA GLU A 99 -21.25 -7.07 15.71
C GLU A 99 -21.09 -5.54 15.80
N ASN A 100 -21.65 -4.92 16.83
CA ASN A 100 -21.49 -3.47 17.05
C ASN A 100 -20.02 -3.10 17.26
N THR A 101 -19.33 -3.87 18.10
CA THR A 101 -17.91 -3.64 18.42
C THR A 101 -17.06 -3.72 17.16
N LYS A 102 -17.31 -4.71 16.30
CA LYS A 102 -16.65 -4.85 14.99
C LYS A 102 -16.85 -3.61 14.12
N VAL A 103 -18.07 -3.09 14.02
CA VAL A 103 -18.38 -1.90 13.22
C VAL A 103 -17.70 -0.66 13.77
N ILE A 104 -17.76 -0.44 15.08
CA ILE A 104 -17.12 0.72 15.75
C ILE A 104 -15.61 0.68 15.57
N ILE A 105 -15.00 -0.50 15.67
CA ILE A 105 -13.55 -0.67 15.48
C ILE A 105 -13.16 -0.41 14.02
N ASN A 106 -13.87 -1.00 13.05
CA ASN A 106 -13.56 -0.73 11.64
C ASN A 106 -13.74 0.74 11.29
N TYR A 107 -14.76 1.40 11.85
CA TYR A 107 -14.96 2.84 11.65
C TYR A 107 -13.84 3.68 12.29
N SER A 108 -13.41 3.34 13.51
CA SER A 108 -12.30 4.02 14.16
C SER A 108 -11.01 3.91 13.33
N VAL A 109 -10.78 2.73 12.73
CA VAL A 109 -9.67 2.47 11.82
C VAL A 109 -9.76 3.35 10.57
N VAL A 110 -10.92 3.38 9.87
CA VAL A 110 -11.04 4.17 8.63
C VAL A 110 -10.91 5.67 8.88
N LEU A 111 -11.43 6.18 10.01
CA LEU A 111 -11.24 7.57 10.40
C LEU A 111 -9.79 7.88 10.74
N TYR A 112 -9.12 7.00 11.49
CA TYR A 112 -7.71 7.14 11.80
C TYR A 112 -6.89 7.26 10.52
N GLU A 113 -7.17 6.42 9.52
CA GLU A 113 -6.50 6.48 8.21
C GLU A 113 -6.74 7.79 7.47
N LEU A 114 -7.96 8.33 7.48
CA LEU A 114 -8.26 9.62 6.84
C LEU A 114 -7.54 10.78 7.53
N ILE A 115 -7.47 10.75 8.86
CA ILE A 115 -6.71 11.71 9.68
C ILE A 115 -5.23 11.60 9.33
N LEU A 116 -4.67 10.39 9.38
CA LEU A 116 -3.28 10.12 9.09
C LEU A 116 -2.92 10.64 7.70
N VAL A 117 -3.70 10.30 6.68
CA VAL A 117 -3.48 10.74 5.30
C VAL A 117 -3.51 12.26 5.17
N THR A 118 -4.38 12.95 5.91
CA THR A 118 -4.46 14.41 5.90
C THR A 118 -3.17 15.05 6.43
N PHE A 119 -2.67 14.57 7.57
CA PHE A 119 -1.50 15.14 8.23
C PHE A 119 -0.17 14.71 7.61
N THR A 120 -0.12 13.52 7.01
CA THR A 120 1.12 12.92 6.55
C THR A 120 1.30 12.89 5.03
N ARG A 121 0.38 13.53 4.28
CA ARG A 121 0.44 13.63 2.81
C ARG A 121 1.81 14.06 2.27
N SER A 122 2.47 15.02 2.93
CA SER A 122 3.79 15.52 2.52
C SER A 122 4.88 14.46 2.71
N SER A 123 4.81 13.68 3.79
CA SER A 123 5.74 12.58 4.06
C SER A 123 5.54 11.44 3.06
N PHE A 124 4.29 11.07 2.78
CA PHE A 124 3.96 10.07 1.76
C PHE A 124 4.49 10.47 0.38
N VAL A 125 4.31 11.74 0.00
CA VAL A 125 4.82 12.29 -1.26
C VAL A 125 6.35 12.18 -1.33
N LYS A 126 7.07 12.46 -0.24
CA LYS A 126 8.53 12.31 -0.20
C LYS A 126 8.97 10.86 -0.45
N ILE A 127 8.30 9.89 0.19
CA ILE A 127 8.57 8.46 -0.01
C ILE A 127 8.34 8.09 -1.48
N TRP A 128 7.19 8.46 -2.04
CA TRP A 128 6.86 8.18 -3.44
C TRP A 128 7.92 8.75 -4.41
N ASN A 129 8.27 10.02 -4.22
CA ASN A 129 9.25 10.70 -5.07
C ASN A 129 10.65 10.08 -4.92
N ALA A 130 11.05 9.62 -3.73
CA ALA A 130 12.32 8.90 -3.54
C ALA A 130 12.37 7.60 -4.35
N LEU A 131 11.26 6.86 -4.42
CA LEU A 131 11.17 5.65 -5.26
C LEU A 131 11.26 5.96 -6.76
N GLN A 132 10.72 7.11 -7.20
CA GLN A 132 10.84 7.57 -8.59
C GLN A 132 12.26 8.04 -8.90
N ASP A 133 12.87 8.82 -8.01
CA ASP A 133 14.24 9.31 -8.15
C ASP A 133 15.23 8.12 -8.26
N TYR A 134 15.02 7.04 -7.49
CA TYR A 134 15.74 5.78 -7.64
C TYR A 134 15.58 5.18 -9.05
N ASP A 135 14.35 5.04 -9.55
CA ASP A 135 14.08 4.44 -10.86
C ASP A 135 14.74 5.24 -12.00
N ASP A 136 14.73 6.57 -11.89
CA ASP A 136 15.34 7.46 -12.87
C ASP A 136 16.87 7.40 -12.82
N TYR A 137 17.46 7.34 -11.64
CA TYR A 137 18.91 7.18 -11.48
C TYR A 137 19.39 5.86 -12.08
N VAL A 138 18.73 4.75 -11.74
CA VAL A 138 19.09 3.41 -12.23
C VAL A 138 18.84 3.27 -13.74
N ARG A 139 17.82 3.94 -14.29
CA ARG A 139 17.62 4.03 -15.73
C ARG A 139 18.79 4.72 -16.43
N ARG A 140 19.33 5.80 -15.87
CA ARG A 140 20.51 6.52 -16.40
C ARG A 140 21.78 5.66 -16.35
N LEU A 141 21.87 4.73 -15.40
CA LEU A 141 22.94 3.72 -15.34
C LEU A 141 22.80 2.59 -16.38
N GLY A 142 21.74 2.59 -17.19
CA GLY A 142 21.50 1.58 -18.22
C GLY A 142 20.71 0.36 -17.74
N TYR A 143 20.07 0.43 -16.57
CA TYR A 143 19.24 -0.64 -16.02
C TYR A 143 17.75 -0.21 -15.92
N PRO A 144 17.05 0.08 -17.04
CA PRO A 144 15.64 0.46 -16.98
C PRO A 144 14.77 -0.69 -16.44
N ARG A 145 13.93 -0.39 -15.46
CA ARG A 145 12.88 -1.32 -14.98
C ARG A 145 11.66 -1.29 -15.91
N LYS A 146 11.08 -2.47 -16.18
CA LYS A 146 9.80 -2.60 -16.89
C LYS A 146 8.68 -2.84 -15.88
N GLU A 147 7.60 -2.07 -15.95
CA GLU A 147 6.47 -2.13 -15.00
C GLU A 147 5.31 -3.03 -15.44
N MET A 148 5.43 -3.75 -16.56
CA MET A 148 4.31 -4.51 -17.13
C MET A 148 3.75 -5.56 -16.16
N ARG A 149 4.62 -6.27 -15.43
CA ARG A 149 4.19 -7.25 -14.42
C ARG A 149 3.45 -6.57 -13.26
N THR A 150 3.95 -5.42 -12.81
CA THR A 150 3.31 -4.61 -11.78
C THR A 150 1.91 -4.17 -12.21
N ALA A 151 1.76 -3.71 -13.46
CA ALA A 151 0.48 -3.31 -14.01
C ALA A 151 -0.51 -4.49 -14.06
N ILE A 152 -0.06 -5.67 -14.51
CA ILE A 152 -0.91 -6.88 -14.55
C ILE A 152 -1.38 -7.26 -13.15
N VAL A 153 -0.47 -7.34 -12.18
CA VAL A 153 -0.81 -7.66 -10.78
C VAL A 153 -1.79 -6.62 -10.21
N ALA A 154 -1.57 -5.34 -10.52
CA ALA A 154 -2.46 -4.29 -10.09
C ALA A 154 -3.89 -4.48 -10.61
N TRP A 155 -4.05 -4.77 -11.91
CA TRP A 155 -5.36 -5.04 -12.49
C TRP A 155 -6.03 -6.29 -11.89
N VAL A 156 -5.28 -7.36 -11.69
CA VAL A 156 -5.80 -8.58 -11.05
C VAL A 156 -6.31 -8.28 -9.64
N LEU A 157 -5.57 -7.52 -8.84
CA LEU A 157 -6.00 -7.13 -7.49
C LEU A 157 -7.28 -6.30 -7.51
N VAL A 158 -7.40 -5.33 -8.43
CA VAL A 158 -8.63 -4.53 -8.57
C VAL A 158 -9.82 -5.42 -8.91
N ILE A 159 -9.68 -6.31 -9.91
CA ILE A 159 -10.77 -7.21 -10.35
C ILE A 159 -11.19 -8.14 -9.21
N VAL A 160 -10.23 -8.82 -8.58
CA VAL A 160 -10.52 -9.76 -7.47
C VAL A 160 -11.21 -9.05 -6.32
N ASN A 161 -10.74 -7.85 -5.94
CA ASN A 161 -11.36 -7.08 -4.87
C ASN A 161 -12.80 -6.66 -5.23
N THR A 162 -13.02 -6.18 -6.45
CA THR A 162 -14.38 -5.85 -6.93
C THR A 162 -15.30 -7.06 -6.88
N LEU A 163 -14.84 -8.24 -7.29
CA LEU A 163 -15.63 -9.48 -7.24
C LEU A 163 -15.98 -9.86 -5.79
N ILE A 164 -15.02 -9.82 -4.87
CA ILE A 164 -15.24 -10.14 -3.46
C ILE A 164 -16.30 -9.21 -2.85
N TRP A 165 -16.14 -7.89 -2.99
CA TRP A 165 -17.09 -6.93 -2.42
C TRP A 165 -18.47 -6.98 -3.09
N THR A 166 -18.54 -7.28 -4.39
CA THR A 166 -19.81 -7.49 -5.09
C THR A 166 -20.52 -8.74 -4.55
N ALA A 167 -19.79 -9.83 -4.33
CA ALA A 167 -20.34 -11.05 -3.75
C ALA A 167 -20.85 -10.81 -2.32
N ILE A 168 -20.05 -10.16 -1.46
CA ILE A 168 -20.46 -9.78 -0.10
C ILE A 168 -21.74 -8.94 -0.15
N ASN A 169 -21.84 -7.97 -1.06
CA ASN A 169 -23.02 -7.13 -1.17
C ASN A 169 -24.24 -7.96 -1.57
N ARG A 170 -24.11 -8.84 -2.56
CA ARG A 170 -25.23 -9.66 -3.02
C ARG A 170 -25.73 -10.60 -1.93
N PHE A 171 -24.83 -11.28 -1.24
CA PHE A 171 -25.19 -12.17 -0.12
C PHE A 171 -25.73 -11.40 1.08
N GLY A 172 -25.17 -10.23 1.40
CA GLY A 172 -25.66 -9.36 2.47
C GLY A 172 -27.10 -8.90 2.23
N MET A 173 -27.44 -8.50 1.00
CA MET A 173 -28.82 -8.13 0.65
C MET A 173 -29.80 -9.28 0.90
N TYR A 174 -29.43 -10.51 0.53
CA TYR A 174 -30.27 -11.68 0.77
C TYR A 174 -30.34 -12.07 2.24
N ALA A 175 -29.22 -12.01 2.95
CA ALA A 175 -29.12 -12.40 4.36
C ALA A 175 -29.87 -11.45 5.30
N PHE A 176 -29.87 -10.16 5.01
CA PHE A 176 -30.49 -9.14 5.87
C PHE A 176 -31.83 -8.63 5.32
N MET A 177 -32.25 -9.08 4.13
CA MET A 177 -33.43 -8.56 3.41
C MET A 177 -33.39 -7.03 3.23
N GLU A 178 -32.21 -6.49 2.99
CA GLU A 178 -31.97 -5.04 2.88
C GLU A 178 -31.85 -4.59 1.43
N SER A 179 -32.24 -3.34 1.17
CA SER A 179 -32.05 -2.72 -0.14
C SER A 179 -30.55 -2.54 -0.46
N TRP A 180 -30.23 -2.46 -1.75
CA TRP A 180 -28.85 -2.30 -2.20
C TRP A 180 -28.16 -1.09 -1.58
N THR A 181 -28.84 0.07 -1.54
CA THR A 181 -28.29 1.32 -1.02
C THR A 181 -27.94 1.20 0.45
N TYR A 182 -28.79 0.53 1.23
CA TYR A 182 -28.57 0.37 2.67
C TYR A 182 -27.38 -0.55 2.94
N ASN A 183 -27.37 -1.73 2.30
CA ASN A 183 -26.27 -2.69 2.47
C ASN A 183 -24.93 -2.11 1.97
N MET A 184 -24.94 -1.42 0.83
CA MET A 184 -23.74 -0.76 0.29
C MET A 184 -23.26 0.39 1.20
N GLY A 185 -24.18 1.18 1.77
CA GLY A 185 -23.85 2.26 2.70
C GLY A 185 -23.06 1.76 3.92
N TYR A 186 -23.48 0.62 4.48
CA TYR A 186 -22.79 -0.07 5.56
C TYR A 186 -21.42 -0.66 5.15
N MET A 187 -21.33 -1.20 3.93
CA MET A 187 -20.10 -1.84 3.44
C MET A 187 -19.01 -0.85 3.03
N LEU A 188 -19.37 0.37 2.59
CA LEU A 188 -18.40 1.32 2.05
C LEU A 188 -17.26 1.71 3.01
N PRO A 189 -17.47 1.89 4.33
CA PRO A 189 -16.37 2.03 5.29
C PRO A 189 -15.41 0.84 5.30
N TYR A 190 -15.90 -0.38 5.16
CA TYR A 190 -15.07 -1.59 5.07
C TYR A 190 -14.26 -1.65 3.77
N VAL A 191 -14.89 -1.30 2.65
CA VAL A 191 -14.18 -1.13 1.38
C VAL A 191 -13.11 -0.04 1.52
N GLY A 192 -13.40 1.05 2.23
CA GLY A 192 -12.45 2.11 2.54
C GLY A 192 -11.23 1.61 3.31
N THR A 193 -11.43 0.88 4.42
CA THR A 193 -10.33 0.25 5.17
C THR A 193 -9.49 -0.67 4.28
N SER A 194 -10.14 -1.48 3.44
CA SER A 194 -9.47 -2.37 2.48
C SER A 194 -8.63 -1.60 1.45
N VAL A 195 -9.13 -0.48 0.93
CA VAL A 195 -8.39 0.40 0.01
C VAL A 195 -7.18 1.03 0.69
N ALA A 196 -7.27 1.42 1.96
CA ALA A 196 -6.14 1.94 2.74
C ALA A 196 -5.04 0.87 2.92
N ILE A 197 -5.43 -0.36 3.26
CA ILE A 197 -4.52 -1.52 3.35
C ILE A 197 -3.83 -1.76 2.00
N TYR A 198 -4.57 -1.80 0.89
CA TYR A 198 -3.98 -2.02 -0.43
C TYR A 198 -3.05 -0.90 -0.88
N LYS A 199 -3.34 0.36 -0.51
CA LYS A 199 -2.42 1.48 -0.74
C LYS A 199 -1.08 1.21 -0.06
N PHE A 200 -1.07 0.88 1.23
CA PHE A 200 0.17 0.58 1.96
C PHE A 200 0.93 -0.58 1.31
N MET A 201 0.23 -1.68 1.06
CA MET A 201 0.80 -2.86 0.44
C MET A 201 1.46 -2.59 -0.91
N ALA A 202 0.81 -1.80 -1.77
CA ALA A 202 1.36 -1.43 -3.06
C ALA A 202 2.71 -0.73 -2.90
N ILE A 203 2.83 0.21 -1.95
CA ILE A 203 4.09 0.90 -1.67
C ILE A 203 5.14 -0.03 -1.08
N ALA A 204 4.77 -0.93 -0.17
CA ALA A 204 5.69 -1.93 0.38
C ALA A 204 6.24 -2.88 -0.70
N ILE A 205 5.37 -3.38 -1.59
CA ILE A 205 5.78 -4.20 -2.74
C ILE A 205 6.67 -3.40 -3.68
N PHE A 206 6.35 -2.14 -3.95
CA PHE A 206 7.17 -1.26 -4.78
C PHE A 206 8.56 -1.05 -4.22
N LEU A 207 8.67 -0.87 -2.90
CA LEU A 207 9.95 -0.79 -2.22
C LEU A 207 10.73 -2.11 -2.37
N GLY A 208 10.09 -3.25 -2.07
CA GLY A 208 10.70 -4.58 -2.23
C GLY A 208 11.17 -4.87 -3.66
N GLN A 209 10.40 -4.47 -4.68
CA GLN A 209 10.79 -4.61 -6.08
C GLN A 209 12.05 -3.79 -6.43
N ARG A 210 12.27 -2.64 -5.78
CA ARG A 210 13.44 -1.79 -6.01
C ARG A 210 14.68 -2.35 -5.34
N PHE A 211 14.56 -2.89 -4.12
CA PHE A 211 15.60 -3.70 -3.51
C PHE A 211 15.94 -4.93 -4.34
N HIS A 212 14.94 -5.66 -4.85
CA HIS A 212 15.17 -6.78 -5.76
C HIS A 212 15.94 -6.35 -7.01
N HIS A 213 15.55 -5.23 -7.60
CA HIS A 213 16.24 -4.69 -8.78
C HIS A 213 17.69 -4.31 -8.47
N LEU A 214 17.94 -3.65 -7.34
CA LEU A 214 19.29 -3.32 -6.89
C LEU A 214 20.14 -4.58 -6.67
N ASN A 215 19.57 -5.60 -6.03
CA ASN A 215 20.21 -6.89 -5.83
C ASN A 215 20.60 -7.54 -7.17
N MET A 216 19.76 -7.43 -8.21
CA MET A 216 20.07 -7.95 -9.54
C MET A 216 21.17 -7.15 -10.25
N ILE A 217 21.25 -5.84 -10.03
CA ILE A 217 22.35 -4.99 -10.54
C ILE A 217 23.65 -5.36 -9.83
N ALA A 218 23.61 -5.53 -8.50
CA ALA A 218 24.77 -5.93 -7.72
C ALA A 218 25.36 -7.27 -8.19
N ILE A 219 24.53 -8.30 -8.41
CA ILE A 219 24.98 -9.61 -8.93
C ILE A 219 25.72 -9.47 -10.26
N LYS A 220 25.25 -8.58 -11.14
CA LYS A 220 25.83 -8.40 -12.47
C LYS A 220 27.14 -7.63 -12.47
N ASN A 221 27.42 -6.88 -11.39
CA ASN A 221 28.58 -5.98 -11.32
C ASN A 221 29.61 -6.40 -10.25
N LEU A 222 29.28 -7.36 -9.35
CA LEU A 222 30.13 -7.76 -8.22
C LEU A 222 30.28 -9.29 -8.12
N PRO A 223 31.51 -9.82 -7.90
CA PRO A 223 32.79 -9.10 -7.91
C PRO A 223 33.17 -8.68 -9.34
N PHE A 224 34.02 -7.66 -9.45
CA PHE A 224 34.42 -7.07 -10.72
C PHE A 224 35.03 -8.12 -11.66
N SER A 225 34.40 -8.36 -12.81
CA SER A 225 35.00 -9.15 -13.90
C SER A 225 35.31 -8.20 -15.07
N PRO A 226 36.57 -8.09 -15.51
CA PRO A 226 37.01 -7.09 -16.49
C PRO A 226 36.54 -7.35 -17.94
N THR A 227 35.55 -8.22 -18.16
CA THR A 227 35.11 -8.59 -19.51
C THR A 227 34.14 -7.55 -20.12
N VAL A 228 34.74 -6.63 -20.88
CA VAL A 228 34.27 -5.94 -22.10
C VAL A 228 32.83 -5.40 -22.13
N GLY A 229 32.70 -4.07 -22.06
CA GLY A 229 31.72 -3.30 -22.84
C GLY A 229 30.38 -2.93 -22.20
N LYS A 230 30.12 -3.24 -20.92
CA LYS A 230 28.88 -2.84 -20.21
C LYS A 230 29.12 -1.65 -19.29
N THR A 231 28.13 -0.76 -19.15
CA THR A 231 28.14 0.32 -18.15
C THR A 231 28.42 -0.26 -16.77
N PHE A 232 29.57 0.09 -16.20
CA PHE A 232 30.01 -0.42 -14.91
C PHE A 232 29.42 0.42 -13.78
N VAL A 233 28.78 -0.23 -12.81
CA VAL A 233 28.27 0.42 -11.60
C VAL A 233 29.21 0.10 -10.43
N SER A 234 29.78 1.11 -9.79
CA SER A 234 30.71 0.91 -8.68
C SER A 234 29.99 0.42 -7.42
N LYS A 235 30.72 -0.27 -6.53
CA LYS A 235 30.22 -0.69 -5.21
C LYS A 235 29.65 0.49 -4.41
N GLN A 236 30.34 1.64 -4.45
CA GLN A 236 29.87 2.85 -3.76
C GLN A 236 28.50 3.33 -4.26
N ILE A 237 28.26 3.28 -5.58
CA ILE A 237 26.96 3.67 -6.14
C ILE A 237 25.87 2.70 -5.67
N ILE A 238 26.15 1.39 -5.64
CA ILE A 238 25.21 0.37 -5.16
C ILE A 238 24.88 0.61 -3.68
N LEU A 239 25.87 0.92 -2.84
CA LEU A 239 25.68 1.23 -1.43
C LEU A 239 24.84 2.49 -1.20
N ASN A 240 25.13 3.56 -1.95
CA ASN A 240 24.34 4.79 -1.86
C ASN A 240 22.86 4.53 -2.22
N LEU A 241 22.62 3.80 -3.31
CA LEU A 241 21.27 3.42 -3.72
C LEU A 241 20.56 2.53 -2.71
N HIS A 242 21.30 1.62 -2.05
CA HIS A 242 20.76 0.80 -0.98
C HIS A 242 20.32 1.67 0.21
N ASN A 243 21.16 2.61 0.62
CA ASN A 243 20.87 3.54 1.72
C ASN A 243 19.66 4.44 1.40
N ASP A 244 19.55 4.95 0.18
CA ASP A 244 18.39 5.74 -0.25
C ASP A 244 17.07 4.94 -0.14
N LEU A 245 17.10 3.66 -0.53
CA LEU A 245 15.95 2.76 -0.38
C LEU A 245 15.67 2.41 1.09
N MET A 246 16.70 2.25 1.92
CA MET A 246 16.53 2.01 3.36
C MET A 246 15.85 3.21 4.04
N ILE A 247 16.30 4.43 3.75
CA ILE A 247 15.68 5.67 4.28
C ILE A 247 14.20 5.76 3.86
N ALA A 248 13.88 5.41 2.61
CA ALA A 248 12.49 5.35 2.14
C ALA A 248 11.67 4.29 2.88
N GLY A 249 12.27 3.14 3.20
CA GLY A 249 11.66 2.07 3.99
C GLY A 249 11.39 2.45 5.44
N GLU A 250 12.36 3.04 6.13
CA GLU A 250 12.21 3.55 7.50
C GLU A 250 11.14 4.65 7.56
N SER A 251 11.12 5.54 6.57
CA SER A 251 10.09 6.56 6.45
C SER A 251 8.69 5.95 6.26
N LEU A 252 8.58 4.85 5.50
CA LEU A 252 7.31 4.14 5.30
C LEU A 252 6.86 3.41 6.57
N GLU A 253 7.77 2.78 7.29
CA GLU A 253 7.50 2.14 8.58
C GLU A 253 7.01 3.17 9.61
N SER A 254 7.73 4.28 9.75
CA SER A 254 7.35 5.37 10.64
C SER A 254 5.96 5.93 10.32
N LEU A 255 5.61 5.96 9.04
CA LEU A 255 4.32 6.47 8.57
C LEU A 255 3.14 5.53 8.89
N TYR A 256 3.36 4.22 8.88
CA TYR A 256 2.28 3.22 8.89
C TYR A 256 2.33 2.22 10.07
N SER A 257 3.27 2.34 11.01
CA SER A 257 3.41 1.42 12.15
C SER A 257 2.11 1.28 12.97
N TRP A 258 1.50 2.40 13.34
CA TRP A 258 0.22 2.42 14.05
C TRP A 258 -0.95 1.96 13.19
N SER A 259 -0.99 2.35 11.91
CA SER A 259 -1.98 1.84 10.96
C SER A 259 -1.95 0.32 10.87
N LEU A 260 -0.76 -0.28 10.76
CA LEU A 260 -0.57 -1.72 10.72
C LEU A 260 -1.12 -2.40 11.97
N LEU A 261 -0.84 -1.85 13.16
CA LEU A 261 -1.39 -2.36 14.40
C LEU A 261 -2.92 -2.32 14.41
N PHE A 262 -3.52 -1.20 13.99
CA PHE A 262 -4.97 -1.05 13.95
C PHE A 262 -5.63 -1.93 12.89
N TRP A 263 -5.02 -2.09 11.71
CA TRP A 263 -5.49 -3.01 10.68
C TRP A 263 -5.44 -4.45 11.15
N LEU A 264 -4.30 -4.90 11.70
CA LEU A 264 -4.14 -6.26 12.19
C LEU A 264 -5.11 -6.57 13.33
N GLY A 265 -5.25 -5.65 14.31
CA GLY A 265 -6.22 -5.79 15.39
C GLY A 265 -7.66 -5.89 14.86
N SER A 266 -8.04 -5.01 13.94
CA SER A 266 -9.37 -5.02 13.33
C SER A 266 -9.64 -6.29 12.52
N LEU A 267 -8.72 -6.69 11.63
CA LEU A 267 -8.84 -7.89 10.81
C LEU A 267 -8.88 -9.16 11.66
N SER A 268 -8.09 -9.23 12.72
CA SER A 268 -8.04 -10.38 13.64
C SER A 268 -9.36 -10.51 14.40
N LEU A 269 -9.88 -9.42 14.95
CA LEU A 269 -11.18 -9.39 15.61
C LEU A 269 -12.28 -9.90 14.66
N HIS A 270 -12.35 -9.35 13.45
CA HIS A 270 -13.37 -9.75 12.49
C HIS A 270 -13.23 -11.21 12.08
N THR A 271 -12.01 -11.70 11.86
CA THR A 271 -11.75 -13.09 11.49
C THR A 271 -12.19 -14.04 12.59
N ILE A 272 -11.77 -13.81 13.84
CA ILE A 272 -12.09 -14.68 14.99
C ILE A 272 -13.59 -14.67 15.26
N SER A 273 -14.22 -13.50 15.28
CA SER A 273 -15.67 -13.39 15.50
C SER A 273 -16.47 -14.05 14.39
N ASN A 274 -16.07 -13.90 13.12
CA ASN A 274 -16.79 -14.54 12.01
C ASN A 274 -16.66 -16.06 12.06
N ILE A 275 -15.46 -16.60 12.38
CA ILE A 275 -15.27 -18.04 12.58
C ILE A 275 -16.18 -18.54 13.70
N TYR A 276 -16.22 -17.84 14.84
CA TYR A 276 -17.08 -18.19 15.97
C TYR A 276 -18.56 -18.25 15.57
N PHE A 277 -19.07 -17.22 14.88
CA PHE A 277 -20.49 -17.20 14.46
C PHE A 277 -20.82 -18.23 13.39
N ILE A 278 -19.91 -18.50 12.45
CA ILE A 278 -20.08 -19.58 11.48
C ILE A 278 -20.21 -20.93 12.20
N ILE A 279 -19.31 -21.22 13.15
CA ILE A 279 -19.36 -22.46 13.94
C ILE A 279 -20.65 -22.55 14.75
N GLU A 280 -21.02 -21.49 15.47
CA GLU A 280 -22.24 -21.44 16.28
C GLU A 280 -23.49 -21.71 15.44
N TRP A 281 -23.62 -21.07 14.27
CA TRP A 281 -24.79 -21.25 13.41
C TRP A 281 -24.80 -22.57 12.65
N MET A 282 -23.64 -23.18 12.39
CA MET A 282 -23.57 -24.51 11.78
C MET A 282 -23.89 -25.64 12.76
N ILE A 283 -23.49 -25.51 14.03
CA ILE A 283 -23.55 -26.60 15.02
C ILE A 283 -24.75 -26.47 15.96
N VAL A 284 -25.04 -25.26 16.45
CA VAL A 284 -25.92 -25.06 17.62
C VAL A 284 -27.35 -24.68 17.22
N LYS A 285 -27.54 -24.00 16.09
CA LYS A 285 -28.88 -23.61 15.62
C LYS A 285 -29.51 -24.66 14.73
N GLU A 286 -30.83 -24.84 14.88
CA GLU A 286 -31.63 -25.67 13.96
C GLU A 286 -31.37 -25.23 12.51
N TRP A 287 -31.20 -26.20 11.62
CA TRP A 287 -30.91 -26.04 10.21
C TRP A 287 -32.11 -25.47 9.44
N LYS A 288 -32.54 -24.26 9.79
CA LYS A 288 -33.58 -23.51 9.07
C LYS A 288 -32.97 -22.91 7.82
N THR A 289 -33.71 -22.93 6.72
CA THR A 289 -33.29 -22.43 5.40
C THR A 289 -32.81 -20.97 5.45
N GLU A 290 -33.34 -20.17 6.39
CA GLU A 290 -33.00 -18.76 6.61
C GLU A 290 -31.56 -18.53 7.13
N SER A 291 -30.91 -19.54 7.74
CA SER A 291 -29.55 -19.41 8.28
C SER A 291 -28.45 -19.47 7.20
N TRP A 292 -28.74 -20.09 6.05
CA TRP A 292 -27.74 -20.32 4.99
C TRP A 292 -27.22 -19.05 4.31
N PRO A 293 -28.08 -18.07 3.93
CA PRO A 293 -27.61 -16.80 3.40
C PRO A 293 -26.67 -16.04 4.36
N LEU A 294 -26.95 -16.13 5.67
CA LEU A 294 -26.18 -15.48 6.73
C LEU A 294 -24.79 -16.12 6.89
N ILE A 295 -24.74 -17.45 6.94
CA ILE A 295 -23.47 -18.22 6.96
C ILE A 295 -22.66 -17.91 5.70
N GLY A 296 -23.28 -17.94 4.52
CA GLY A 296 -22.63 -17.60 3.26
C GLY A 296 -22.05 -16.18 3.24
N CYS A 297 -22.80 -15.21 3.76
CA CYS A 297 -22.35 -13.83 3.93
C CYS A 297 -21.11 -13.75 4.84
N LEU A 298 -21.15 -14.36 6.02
CA LEU A 298 -20.00 -14.37 6.94
C LEU A 298 -18.78 -15.07 6.36
N CYS A 299 -18.96 -16.16 5.60
CA CYS A 299 -17.87 -16.84 4.89
C CYS A 299 -17.20 -15.91 3.87
N LEU A 300 -17.98 -15.14 3.11
CA LEU A 300 -17.42 -14.18 2.15
C LEU A 300 -16.68 -13.03 2.84
N TRP A 301 -17.22 -12.51 3.95
CA TRP A 301 -16.52 -11.55 4.80
C TRP A 301 -15.20 -12.13 5.34
N LEU A 302 -15.23 -13.36 5.84
CA LEU A 302 -14.05 -14.07 6.33
C LEU A 302 -12.97 -14.20 5.25
N VAL A 303 -13.36 -14.61 4.03
CA VAL A 303 -12.45 -14.67 2.88
C VAL A 303 -11.83 -13.30 2.61
N ALA A 304 -12.61 -12.22 2.61
CA ALA A 304 -12.09 -10.87 2.39
C ALA A 304 -11.05 -10.45 3.44
N PHE A 305 -11.28 -10.76 4.72
CA PHE A 305 -10.34 -10.43 5.79
C PHE A 305 -9.08 -11.29 5.75
N ILE A 306 -9.20 -12.60 5.49
CA ILE A 306 -8.05 -13.49 5.32
C ILE A 306 -7.20 -13.05 4.13
N VAL A 307 -7.83 -12.73 2.99
CA VAL A 307 -7.11 -12.22 1.81
C VAL A 307 -6.32 -10.97 2.17
N GLN A 308 -6.91 -10.01 2.88
CA GLN A 308 -6.20 -8.80 3.33
C GLN A 308 -5.02 -9.09 4.26
N MET A 309 -5.16 -10.01 5.21
CA MET A 309 -4.07 -10.42 6.12
C MET A 309 -2.92 -11.11 5.38
N ILE A 310 -3.24 -12.06 4.49
CA ILE A 310 -2.24 -12.76 3.66
C ILE A 310 -1.48 -11.75 2.80
N LEU A 311 -2.22 -10.82 2.20
CA LEU A 311 -1.69 -9.78 1.35
C LEU A 311 -0.73 -8.85 2.13
N LEU A 312 -1.10 -8.41 3.35
CA LEU A 312 -0.20 -7.67 4.25
C LEU A 312 1.08 -8.46 4.55
N HIS A 313 0.94 -9.73 4.93
CA HIS A 313 2.08 -10.60 5.24
C HIS A 313 3.03 -10.75 4.03
N ILE A 314 2.50 -11.06 2.85
CA ILE A 314 3.28 -11.22 1.61
C ILE A 314 4.04 -9.93 1.29
N ALA A 315 3.40 -8.77 1.38
CA ALA A 315 4.04 -7.49 1.05
C ALA A 315 5.22 -7.18 1.99
N CYS A 316 5.03 -7.37 3.30
CA CYS A 316 6.05 -7.10 4.30
C CYS A 316 7.19 -8.13 4.23
N ASP A 317 6.89 -9.43 4.13
CA ASP A 317 7.90 -10.48 3.97
C ASP A 317 8.71 -10.29 2.68
N PHE A 318 8.03 -9.97 1.57
CA PHE A 318 8.72 -9.69 0.31
C PHE A 318 9.67 -8.51 0.45
N ALA A 319 9.24 -7.37 1.00
CA ALA A 319 10.12 -6.22 1.20
C ALA A 319 11.32 -6.56 2.11
N SER A 320 11.06 -7.18 3.27
CA SER A 320 12.09 -7.59 4.24
C SER A 320 13.11 -8.56 3.64
N SER A 321 12.63 -9.58 2.92
CA SER A 321 13.49 -10.60 2.33
C SER A 321 14.43 -10.03 1.25
N GLN A 322 13.99 -9.03 0.48
CA GLN A 322 14.85 -8.38 -0.51
C GLN A 322 15.95 -7.53 0.15
N VAL A 323 15.66 -6.86 1.27
CA VAL A 323 16.67 -6.13 2.06
C VAL A 323 17.72 -7.10 2.62
N LYS A 324 17.29 -8.19 3.28
CA LYS A 324 18.19 -9.19 3.89
C LYS A 324 19.13 -9.85 2.87
N ARG A 325 18.69 -10.04 1.62
CA ARG A 325 19.50 -10.61 0.54
C ARG A 325 20.71 -9.74 0.16
N PHE A 326 20.62 -8.43 0.36
CA PHE A 326 21.74 -7.52 0.15
C PHE A 326 22.83 -7.76 1.21
N TYR A 327 22.46 -7.71 2.49
CA TYR A 327 23.37 -7.89 3.63
C TYR A 327 24.07 -9.26 3.66
N ARG A 328 23.37 -10.35 3.32
CA ARG A 328 23.98 -11.69 3.30
C ARG A 328 25.15 -11.81 2.30
N ARG A 329 25.24 -10.91 1.32
CA ARG A 329 26.33 -10.91 0.31
C ARG A 329 27.48 -9.99 0.67
N GLU A 330 27.26 -9.00 1.53
CA GLU A 330 28.30 -8.07 1.98
C GLU A 330 28.89 -8.46 3.35
N ALA A 331 28.70 -9.69 3.83
CA ALA A 331 29.24 -10.17 5.09
C ALA A 331 30.77 -10.40 5.06
N GLU A 332 31.52 -9.31 4.92
CA GLU A 332 32.70 -8.96 5.72
C GLU A 332 32.44 -7.55 6.30
N PRO A 333 32.83 -7.28 7.56
CA PRO A 333 31.94 -6.74 8.57
C PRO A 333 31.64 -5.26 8.38
N PHE A 334 30.36 -4.94 8.17
CA PHE A 334 29.81 -3.66 8.59
C PHE A 334 28.98 -3.86 9.87
N PRO A 335 29.16 -3.02 10.89
CA PRO A 335 28.51 -3.20 12.19
C PRO A 335 27.09 -2.62 12.15
N TYR A 336 26.09 -3.49 12.42
CA TYR A 336 24.69 -3.18 12.79
C TYR A 336 23.85 -2.44 11.72
N VAL A 337 22.58 -2.73 11.44
CA VAL A 337 21.42 -3.06 12.28
C VAL A 337 20.67 -4.23 11.65
N LEU A 338 20.46 -5.30 12.42
CA LEU A 338 19.58 -6.39 12.03
C LEU A 338 18.14 -5.86 12.10
N MET A 339 17.60 -5.41 10.97
CA MET A 339 16.19 -5.05 10.86
C MET A 339 15.36 -6.34 10.87
N THR A 340 15.03 -6.79 12.07
CA THR A 340 13.84 -7.62 12.30
C THR A 340 12.65 -6.72 12.01
N MET A 341 12.14 -6.75 10.78
CA MET A 341 10.72 -6.45 10.56
C MET A 341 9.96 -7.53 11.34
N ALA A 342 9.70 -7.26 12.61
CA ALA A 342 8.84 -8.07 13.44
C ALA A 342 7.40 -7.80 12.98
N ILE A 343 6.90 -8.71 12.14
CA ILE A 343 5.49 -9.10 12.13
C ILE A 343 5.45 -10.52 12.66
#